data_AF-A0AAD7MIY4-F1
#
_entry.id   AF-A0AAD7MIY4-F1
#
_cell.length_a   1.000
_cell.length_b   1.000
_cell.length_c   1.000
_cell.angle_alpha   90.00
_cell.angle_beta   90.00
_cell.angle_gamma   90.00
#
_symmetry.space_group_name_H-M   'P 1'
#
loop_
_entity.id
_entity.type
_entity.pdbx_description
1 polymer ?
#
loop_
_entity_poly.entity_id
_entity_poly.type
_entity_poly.pdbx_seq_one_letter_code
_entity_poly.pdbx_strand_id
1 'polypeptide(L)'
;FPEWEVKSNFMNNHLYRALSVDAKRSSHPIEVECPDANFISQIFDGLFYSKAAVLRMLAEYVDEEQFLKGVSVYLMNHLYGNSVTRDRWDGISAETG
;
A
#
# COMPACT_ATOMS: atom_id res chain seq x y z
N PHE A 1 1.08 4.88 -23.50
CA PHE A 1 0.68 6.27 -23.23
C PHE A 1 1.67 6.97 -22.28
N PRO A 2 2.95 7.19 -22.66
CA PRO A 2 3.89 7.97 -21.85
C PRO A 2 3.44 9.43 -21.61
N GLU A 3 2.70 10.00 -22.56
CA GLU A 3 2.17 11.37 -22.55
C GLU A 3 1.18 11.68 -21.42
N TRP A 4 0.65 10.64 -20.76
CA TRP A 4 -0.26 10.81 -19.63
C TRP A 4 0.47 11.17 -18.32
N GLU A 5 1.80 11.05 -18.27
CA GLU A 5 2.61 11.51 -17.12
C GLU A 5 2.09 10.90 -15.79
N VAL A 6 1.82 9.59 -15.78
CA VAL A 6 1.14 8.90 -14.67
C VAL A 6 1.89 9.05 -13.35
N LYS A 7 3.22 9.02 -13.38
CA LYS A 7 4.07 9.22 -12.19
C LYS A 7 3.89 10.62 -11.60
N SER A 8 3.87 11.63 -12.46
CA SER A 8 3.66 13.04 -12.09
C SER A 8 2.24 13.25 -11.55
N ASN A 9 1.23 12.67 -12.19
CA ASN A 9 -0.15 12.64 -11.70
C ASN A 9 -0.27 11.97 -10.33
N PHE A 10 0.43 10.86 -10.11
CA PHE A 10 0.43 10.16 -8.83
C PHE A 10 1.00 11.03 -7.71
N MET A 11 2.12 11.74 -7.96
CA MET A 11 2.70 12.65 -6.98
C MET A 11 1.70 13.73 -6.58
N ASN A 12 1.09 14.40 -7.56
CA ASN A 12 0.13 15.49 -7.33
C ASN A 12 -1.14 15.05 -6.60
N ASN A 13 -1.72 13.91 -6.99
CA ASN A 13 -3.05 13.50 -6.53
C ASN A 13 -3.03 12.63 -5.27
N HIS A 14 -1.97 11.86 -5.05
CA HIS A 14 -1.89 10.90 -3.94
C HIS A 14 -0.81 11.27 -2.92
N LEU A 15 0.44 11.48 -3.35
CA LEU A 15 1.56 11.66 -2.42
C LEU A 15 1.42 12.94 -1.59
N TYR A 16 1.18 14.10 -2.22
CA TYR A 16 1.03 15.35 -1.47
C TYR A 16 -0.15 15.32 -0.50
N ARG A 17 -1.28 14.73 -0.93
CA ARG A 17 -2.46 14.56 -0.09
C ARG A 17 -2.16 13.67 1.12
N ALA A 18 -1.47 12.54 0.91
CA ALA A 18 -1.07 11.63 1.96
C ALA A 18 -0.22 12.35 3.01
N LEU A 19 0.84 13.03 2.57
CA LEU A 19 1.75 13.77 3.46
C LEU A 19 1.03 14.88 4.23
N SER A 20 0.16 15.64 3.56
CA SER A 20 -0.58 16.75 4.18
C SER A 20 -1.54 16.29 5.28
N VAL A 21 -2.26 15.18 5.04
CA VAL A 21 -3.20 14.65 6.02
C VAL A 21 -2.46 13.90 7.13
N ASP A 22 -1.38 13.18 6.80
CA ASP A 22 -0.61 12.43 7.79
C ASP A 22 0.17 13.33 8.77
N ALA A 23 0.49 14.56 8.35
CA ALA A 23 1.10 15.56 9.24
C ALA A 23 0.15 16.05 10.35
N LYS A 24 -1.14 15.69 10.32
CA LYS A 24 -2.13 16.13 11.33
C LYS A 24 -2.16 15.17 12.51
N ARG A 25 -2.39 15.72 13.71
CA ARG A 25 -2.60 14.93 14.93
C ARG A 25 -3.83 14.01 14.88
N SER A 26 -4.78 14.30 14.00
CA SER A 26 -5.97 13.50 13.75
C SER A 26 -5.74 12.35 12.76
N SER A 27 -4.51 12.18 12.27
CA SER A 27 -4.13 11.04 11.43
C SER A 27 -4.17 9.73 12.24
N HIS A 28 -4.13 8.60 11.53
CA HIS A 28 -4.04 7.27 12.11
C HIS A 28 -3.05 6.39 11.32
N PRO A 29 -2.54 5.30 11.92
CA PRO A 29 -1.71 4.30 11.23
C PRO A 29 -2.46 3.64 10.06
N ILE A 30 -1.73 3.05 9.10
CA ILE A 30 -2.35 2.29 7.99
C ILE A 30 -3.05 1.03 8.53
N GLU A 31 -2.41 0.35 9.47
CA GLU A 31 -2.98 -0.81 10.16
C GLU A 31 -3.72 -0.33 11.40
N VAL A 32 -5.03 -0.53 11.42
CA VAL A 32 -5.91 -0.13 12.52
C VAL A 32 -6.73 -1.34 12.93
N GLU A 33 -6.76 -1.60 14.23
CA GLU A 33 -7.61 -2.66 14.79
C GLU A 33 -9.09 -2.31 14.58
N CYS A 34 -9.84 -3.23 13.96
CA CYS A 34 -11.24 -3.03 13.61
C CYS A 34 -12.10 -3.96 14.50
N PRO A 35 -12.67 -3.45 15.61
CA PRO A 35 -13.39 -4.29 16.56
C PRO A 35 -14.74 -4.78 16.03
N ASP A 36 -15.37 -4.01 15.13
CA ASP A 36 -16.65 -4.35 14.51
C ASP A 36 -16.80 -3.75 13.10
N ALA A 37 -17.85 -4.19 12.40
CA ALA A 37 -18.12 -3.76 11.03
C ALA A 37 -18.50 -2.27 10.88
N ASN A 38 -18.99 -1.63 11.94
CA ASN A 38 -19.33 -0.19 11.89
C ASN A 38 -18.05 0.66 11.86
N PHE A 39 -16.98 0.17 12.50
CA PHE A 39 -15.68 0.84 12.51
C PHE A 39 -14.99 0.88 11.14
N ILE A 40 -15.36 -0.02 10.22
CA ILE A 40 -14.86 -0.04 8.83
C ILE A 40 -15.05 1.32 8.16
N SER A 41 -16.20 1.97 8.37
CA SER A 41 -16.51 3.27 7.79
C SER A 41 -15.55 4.39 8.22
N GLN A 42 -14.91 4.24 9.38
CA GLN A 42 -13.94 5.21 9.91
C GLN A 42 -12.55 5.03 9.30
N ILE A 43 -12.19 3.79 8.93
CA ILE A 43 -10.89 3.47 8.31
C ILE A 43 -10.95 3.66 6.77
N PHE A 44 -12.13 3.54 6.16
CA PHE A 44 -12.36 3.76 4.72
C PHE A 44 -12.36 5.24 4.33
N ASP A 45 -11.30 5.94 4.67
CA ASP A 45 -11.09 7.33 4.29
C ASP A 45 -10.10 7.46 3.11
N GLY A 46 -10.01 8.68 2.56
CA GLY A 46 -9.06 8.95 1.47
C GLY A 46 -7.59 8.88 1.91
N LEU A 47 -7.29 8.87 3.21
CA LEU A 47 -5.93 8.79 3.75
C LEU A 47 -5.37 7.39 3.57
N PHE A 48 -6.17 6.36 3.88
CA PHE A 48 -5.77 4.96 3.75
C PHE A 48 -5.22 4.66 2.34
N TYR A 49 -5.93 5.08 1.29
CA TYR A 49 -5.49 4.90 -0.09
C TYR A 49 -4.33 5.81 -0.49
N SER A 50 -4.29 7.04 -0.01
CA SER A 50 -3.22 7.98 -0.39
C SER A 50 -1.88 7.55 0.23
N LYS A 51 -1.88 7.05 1.48
CA LYS A 51 -0.69 6.50 2.15
C LYS A 51 -0.16 5.21 1.51
N ALA A 52 -0.97 4.50 0.72
CA ALA A 52 -0.50 3.35 -0.06
C ALA A 52 0.62 3.71 -1.04
N ALA A 53 0.92 5.00 -1.25
CA ALA A 53 2.16 5.48 -1.86
C ALA A 53 3.44 4.88 -1.26
N VAL A 54 3.40 4.40 -0.01
CA VAL A 54 4.51 3.64 0.59
C VAL A 54 4.86 2.37 -0.20
N LEU A 55 3.91 1.74 -0.89
CA LEU A 55 4.18 0.59 -1.76
C LEU A 55 5.05 0.97 -2.96
N ARG A 56 4.85 2.18 -3.50
CA ARG A 56 5.69 2.69 -4.58
C ARG A 56 7.12 2.96 -4.08
N MET A 57 7.25 3.54 -2.89
CA MET A 57 8.56 3.74 -2.26
C MET A 57 9.28 2.39 -2.06
N LEU A 58 8.55 1.37 -1.59
CA LEU A 58 9.09 0.03 -1.40
C LEU A 58 9.53 -0.60 -2.72
N ALA A 59 8.70 -0.52 -3.76
CA ALA A 59 9.04 -1.04 -5.09
C ALA A 59 10.28 -0.35 -5.69
N GLU A 60 10.44 0.96 -5.48
CA GLU A 60 11.65 1.68 -5.90
C GLU A 60 12.88 1.31 -5.04
N TYR A 61 12.69 0.93 -3.77
CA TYR A 61 13.78 0.55 -2.86
C TYR A 61 14.34 -0.86 -3.12
N VAL A 62 13.48 -1.85 -3.37
CA VAL A 62 13.87 -3.26 -3.54
C VAL A 62 14.05 -3.70 -4.99
N ASP A 63 13.94 -2.78 -5.95
CA ASP A 63 13.76 -3.03 -7.39
C ASP A 63 12.33 -3.48 -7.77
N GLU A 64 11.79 -2.83 -8.82
CA GLU A 64 10.39 -3.02 -9.25
C GLU A 64 10.14 -4.45 -9.76
N GLU A 65 11.12 -5.06 -10.42
CA GLU A 65 10.97 -6.42 -10.94
C GLU A 65 10.92 -7.45 -9.79
N GLN A 66 11.79 -7.29 -8.80
CA GLN A 66 11.80 -8.15 -7.62
C GLN A 66 10.53 -7.98 -6.78
N PHE A 67 10.09 -6.73 -6.61
CA PHE A 67 8.83 -6.43 -5.93
C PHE A 67 7.64 -7.14 -6.60
N LEU A 68 7.53 -7.07 -7.93
CA LEU A 68 6.46 -7.72 -8.68
C LEU A 68 6.51 -9.25 -8.58
N LYS A 69 7.71 -9.84 -8.58
CA LYS A 69 7.89 -11.28 -8.32
C LYS A 69 7.40 -11.67 -6.93
N GLY A 70 7.78 -10.91 -5.90
CA GLY A 70 7.32 -11.16 -4.53
C GLY A 70 5.80 -11.05 -4.37
N VAL A 71 5.17 -10.08 -5.05
CA VAL A 71 3.70 -9.97 -5.11
C VAL A 71 3.08 -11.19 -5.79
N SER A 72 3.68 -11.69 -6.87
CA SER A 72 3.22 -12.90 -7.56
C SER A 72 3.26 -14.12 -6.64
N VAL A 73 4.36 -14.32 -5.91
CA VAL A 73 4.52 -15.41 -4.93
C VAL A 73 3.46 -15.31 -3.83
N TYR A 74 3.27 -14.12 -3.26
CA TYR A 74 2.23 -13.86 -2.26
C TYR A 74 0.83 -14.25 -2.77
N LEU A 75 0.46 -13.84 -3.99
CA LEU A 75 -0.84 -14.13 -4.59
C LEU A 75 -1.03 -15.64 -4.84
N MET A 76 0.00 -16.34 -5.33
CA MET A 76 -0.07 -17.78 -5.58
C MET A 76 -0.23 -18.59 -4.29
N ASN A 77 0.44 -18.17 -3.22
CA ASN A 77 0.37 -18.86 -1.93
C ASN A 77 -0.98 -18.72 -1.21
N HIS A 78 -1.75 -17.69 -1.53
CA HIS A 78 -3.05 -17.38 -0.89
C HIS A 78 -4.23 -17.47 -1.86
N LEU A 79 -4.05 -18.16 -2.99
CA LEU A 79 -5.08 -18.30 -4.01
C LEU A 79 -6.33 -18.97 -3.42
N TYR A 80 -7.50 -18.36 -3.67
CA TYR A 80 -8.80 -18.80 -3.14
C TYR A 80 -8.95 -18.77 -1.62
N GLY A 81 -8.00 -18.15 -0.90
CA GLY A 81 -8.03 -17.99 0.55
C GLY A 81 -8.10 -16.53 0.99
N ASN A 82 -7.82 -16.34 2.27
CA ASN A 82 -7.63 -15.03 2.89
C ASN A 82 -6.17 -14.87 3.31
N SER A 83 -5.75 -13.62 3.49
CA SER A 83 -4.40 -13.28 3.94
C SER A 83 -4.45 -12.10 4.90
N VAL A 84 -3.34 -11.89 5.59
CA VAL A 84 -3.08 -10.73 6.44
C VAL A 84 -1.89 -9.92 5.92
N THR A 85 -1.67 -8.74 6.47
CA THR A 85 -0.59 -7.84 6.03
C THR A 85 0.79 -8.47 6.11
N ARG A 86 1.02 -9.36 7.09
CA ARG A 86 2.28 -10.10 7.25
C ARG A 86 2.59 -11.02 6.06
N ASP A 87 1.60 -11.77 5.58
CA ASP A 87 1.76 -12.71 4.47
C ASP A 87 2.29 -12.04 3.21
N ARG A 88 1.87 -10.78 2.97
CA ARG A 88 2.39 -9.95 1.87
C ARG A 88 3.86 -9.64 2.04
N TRP A 89 4.29 -9.26 3.24
CA TRP A 89 5.69 -8.94 3.52
C TRP A 89 6.58 -10.17 3.42
N ASP A 90 6.10 -11.32 3.88
CA ASP A 90 6.80 -12.59 3.76
C ASP A 90 7.01 -12.97 2.29
N GLY A 91 6.00 -12.78 1.43
CA GLY A 91 6.12 -13.00 -0.01
C GLY A 91 7.09 -12.05 -0.72
N ILE A 92 7.14 -10.78 -0.31
CA ILE A 92 8.10 -9.81 -0.87
C ILE A 92 9.52 -10.13 -0.41
N SER A 93 9.74 -10.35 0.89
CA SER A 93 11.08 -10.65 1.43
C SER A 93 11.65 -11.97 0.90
N ALA A 94 10.81 -12.97 0.62
CA ALA A 94 11.25 -14.22 0.00
C ALA A 94 11.97 -14.01 -1.35
N GLU A 95 11.63 -12.95 -2.09
CA GLU A 95 12.24 -12.62 -3.39
C GLU A 95 13.32 -11.54 -3.31
N THR A 96 13.26 -10.64 -2.32
CA THR A 96 14.18 -9.47 -2.21
C THR A 96 15.32 -9.64 -1.21
N GLY A 97 15.26 -10.66 -0.33
CA GLY A 97 16.20 -10.86 0.79
C GLY A 97 15.85 -10.04 2.02
#